data_AF-A0A5J4U1B3-F1
#
_entry.id   AF-A0A5J4U1B3-F1
#
_cell.length_a   1.000
_cell.length_b   1.000
_cell.length_c   1.000
_cell.angle_alpha   90.00
_cell.angle_beta   90.00
_cell.angle_gamma   90.00
#
_symmetry.space_group_name_H-M   'P 1'
#
loop_
_entity.id
_entity.type
_entity.pdbx_description
1 polymer ?
#
loop_
_entity_poly.entity_id
_entity_poly.type
_entity_poly.pdbx_seq_one_letter_code
_entity_poly.pdbx_strand_id
1 'polypeptide(L)'
;MEQNGICEGDWQIPVDPGSCTCSLDWDYHPTGCVCAGPYDQDCVCNGEDDPYYCYTICDEGEYPEYDECLCALDDQTCIAGPQPCTGGTDDASIPPKCKPVLCVDKDQKYPCICTGDQLLDRSECICSVNSWEYIIPGSCACGQYPFHPTGCLCADPDDYDCYCSDKYSQHCYTICNEGQYPQYDKCLCAVDDNECNDGPQQCTEQYHPRRCNCPHEADDLINIPKRRCGCVEDDQRDECQKDSIFYLVGTYDDNHVVEIDYNKLDYQLEKPVDFAKVTDFQPYKEGISASDSSFLSVSKEGLEKLKVAKALTEDEINCKINNITGKSSNF
;
A
#
# COMPACT_ATOMS: atom_id res chain seq x y z
N MET A 1 21.60 39.66 -31.46
CA MET A 1 22.05 38.55 -30.60
C MET A 1 23.54 38.71 -30.46
N GLU A 2 24.01 39.24 -29.34
CA GLU A 2 25.41 39.05 -28.98
C GLU A 2 25.63 37.54 -28.86
N GLN A 3 26.71 37.03 -29.45
CA GLN A 3 27.06 35.63 -29.25
C GLN A 3 27.52 35.49 -27.81
N ASN A 4 26.66 34.90 -26.97
CA ASN A 4 27.07 34.48 -25.64
C ASN A 4 28.28 33.56 -25.78
N GLY A 5 29.33 33.83 -25.00
CA GLY A 5 30.52 32.99 -24.98
C GLY A 5 30.16 31.58 -24.49
N ILE A 6 30.99 30.58 -24.81
CA ILE A 6 30.89 29.26 -24.19
C ILE A 6 31.38 29.40 -22.75
N CYS A 7 30.66 28.84 -21.78
CA CYS A 7 31.12 28.83 -20.39
C CYS A 7 32.35 27.90 -20.27
N GLU A 8 33.51 28.47 -19.94
CA GLU A 8 34.70 27.71 -19.57
C GLU A 8 34.88 27.81 -18.05
N GLY A 9 34.70 26.71 -17.32
CA GLY A 9 34.81 26.73 -15.86
C GLY A 9 34.52 25.39 -15.18
N ASP A 10 34.95 25.26 -13.93
CA ASP A 10 34.58 24.16 -13.05
C ASP A 10 33.10 24.29 -12.66
N TRP A 11 32.39 23.18 -12.49
CA TRP A 11 30.97 23.14 -12.11
C TRP A 11 30.69 23.83 -10.77
N GLN A 12 31.73 24.03 -9.96
CA GLN A 12 31.65 24.71 -8.66
C GLN A 12 31.62 26.24 -8.75
N ILE A 13 31.86 26.83 -9.94
CA ILE A 13 31.86 28.27 -10.12
C ILE A 13 30.53 28.66 -10.78
N PRO A 14 29.54 29.15 -10.02
CA PRO A 14 28.29 29.59 -10.60
C PRO A 14 28.53 30.75 -11.56
N VAL A 15 27.84 30.72 -12.70
CA VAL A 15 27.80 31.82 -13.66
C VAL A 15 26.48 32.55 -13.50
N ASP A 16 26.43 33.80 -13.97
CA ASP A 16 25.16 34.53 -13.99
C ASP A 16 24.19 33.79 -14.93
N PRO A 17 23.00 33.36 -14.47
CA PRO A 17 22.04 32.62 -15.27
C PRO A 17 21.83 33.25 -16.66
N GLY A 18 22.08 32.48 -17.71
CA GLY A 18 21.91 32.92 -19.09
C GLY A 18 23.11 33.66 -19.71
N SER A 19 24.16 33.95 -18.95
CA SER A 19 25.30 34.78 -19.42
C SER A 19 26.23 34.10 -20.42
N CYS A 20 26.22 32.77 -20.48
CA CYS A 20 27.04 31.97 -21.39
C CYS A 20 26.32 30.68 -21.77
N THR A 21 26.70 30.04 -22.87
CA THR A 21 26.09 28.78 -23.34
C THR A 21 26.89 27.58 -22.83
N CYS A 22 26.20 26.52 -22.42
CA CYS A 22 26.82 25.27 -22.00
C CYS A 22 27.63 24.67 -23.17
N SER A 23 28.71 23.95 -22.86
CA SER A 23 29.52 23.32 -23.91
C SER A 23 28.96 21.93 -24.23
N LEU A 24 28.76 21.64 -25.53
CA LEU A 24 28.30 20.32 -26.01
C LEU A 24 29.35 19.20 -25.83
N ASP A 25 30.60 19.56 -25.56
CA ASP A 25 31.73 18.63 -25.56
C ASP A 25 32.06 18.05 -24.17
N TRP A 26 31.39 18.50 -23.10
CA TRP A 26 31.76 18.17 -21.72
C TRP A 26 30.58 17.64 -20.89
N ASP A 27 30.82 16.59 -20.11
CA ASP A 27 29.86 16.03 -19.15
C ASP A 27 29.55 16.98 -17.95
N TYR A 28 30.22 18.14 -17.87
CA TYR A 28 30.11 19.06 -16.74
C TYR A 28 30.19 20.51 -17.22
N HIS A 29 29.16 21.30 -16.92
CA HIS A 29 29.12 22.73 -17.16
C HIS A 29 28.66 23.46 -15.88
N PRO A 30 29.02 24.74 -15.68
CA PRO A 30 28.59 25.48 -14.50
C PRO A 30 27.07 25.66 -14.48
N THR A 31 26.47 25.56 -13.30
CA THR A 31 25.04 25.85 -13.10
C THR A 31 24.74 27.29 -13.54
N GLY A 32 23.67 27.47 -14.31
CA GLY A 32 23.25 28.77 -14.85
C GLY A 32 23.63 29.04 -16.30
N CYS A 33 24.42 28.19 -16.97
CA CYS A 33 24.65 28.33 -18.40
C CYS A 33 23.36 28.07 -19.21
N VAL A 34 23.20 28.69 -20.38
CA VAL A 34 22.10 28.41 -21.30
C VAL A 34 22.30 27.03 -21.91
N CYS A 35 21.28 26.16 -21.85
CA CYS A 35 21.32 24.82 -22.43
C CYS A 35 21.68 24.88 -23.92
N ALA A 36 22.65 24.08 -24.34
CA ALA A 36 23.12 23.97 -25.72
C ALA A 36 22.42 22.85 -26.48
N GLY A 37 21.88 21.85 -25.78
CA GLY A 37 21.10 20.77 -26.37
C GLY A 37 20.15 20.06 -25.38
N PRO A 38 19.34 19.12 -25.90
CA PRO A 38 18.25 18.49 -25.15
C PRO A 38 18.72 17.45 -24.11
N TYR A 39 20.03 17.24 -23.98
CA TYR A 39 20.62 16.30 -23.01
C TYR A 39 21.35 17.01 -21.86
N ASP A 40 21.44 18.34 -21.90
CA ASP A 40 22.05 19.13 -20.84
C ASP A 40 21.18 19.09 -19.57
N GLN A 41 21.79 19.24 -18.40
CA GLN A 41 21.13 19.22 -17.09
C GLN A 41 21.68 20.34 -16.24
N ASP A 42 20.88 20.93 -15.34
CA ASP A 42 21.31 22.06 -14.49
C ASP A 42 21.66 23.35 -15.26
N CYS A 43 21.04 23.54 -16.43
CA CYS A 43 21.21 24.70 -17.31
C CYS A 43 19.91 25.53 -17.40
N VAL A 44 20.02 26.78 -17.86
CA VAL A 44 18.90 27.69 -18.10
C VAL A 44 18.27 27.41 -19.45
N CYS A 45 16.93 27.32 -19.48
CA CYS A 45 16.16 27.11 -20.69
C CYS A 45 16.41 28.20 -21.75
N ASN A 46 16.62 27.81 -23.00
CA ASN A 46 16.84 28.65 -24.17
C ASN A 46 15.55 28.91 -24.99
N GLY A 47 14.47 28.15 -24.77
CA GLY A 47 13.17 28.31 -25.41
C GLY A 47 13.02 27.70 -26.81
N GLU A 48 14.05 27.07 -27.37
CA GLU A 48 14.02 26.44 -28.70
C GLU A 48 14.17 24.90 -28.63
N ASP A 49 15.14 24.39 -27.84
CA ASP A 49 15.49 22.96 -27.74
C ASP A 49 15.82 22.57 -26.28
N ASP A 50 14.91 22.92 -25.38
CA ASP A 50 15.12 22.76 -23.94
C ASP A 50 15.11 21.30 -23.48
N PRO A 51 16.09 20.88 -22.66
CA PRO A 51 16.01 19.59 -21.98
C PRO A 51 14.83 19.59 -21.00
N TYR A 52 14.32 18.40 -20.68
CA TYR A 52 13.14 18.25 -19.82
C TYR A 52 13.31 18.82 -18.41
N TYR A 53 14.57 19.03 -17.96
CA TYR A 53 14.91 19.53 -16.61
C TYR A 53 15.80 20.78 -16.66
N CYS A 54 15.57 21.71 -17.59
CA CYS A 54 16.21 23.03 -17.52
C CYS A 54 15.50 23.93 -16.51
N TYR A 55 16.25 24.88 -15.95
CA TYR A 55 15.76 25.91 -15.04
C TYR A 55 15.39 27.19 -15.79
N THR A 56 14.44 27.97 -15.28
CA THR A 56 14.24 29.37 -15.73
C THR A 56 15.09 30.32 -14.88
N ILE A 57 15.09 31.61 -15.24
CA ILE A 57 15.59 32.66 -14.33
C ILE A 57 14.40 33.10 -13.47
N CYS A 58 14.60 33.20 -12.16
CA CYS A 58 13.53 33.58 -11.24
C CYS A 58 13.02 34.99 -11.53
N ASP A 59 11.71 35.15 -11.69
CA ASP A 59 11.04 36.45 -11.76
C ASP A 59 10.88 37.10 -10.37
N GLU A 60 10.38 38.35 -10.31
CA GLU A 60 10.17 39.05 -9.04
C GLU A 60 9.21 38.28 -8.13
N GLY A 61 9.75 37.84 -6.98
CA GLY A 61 9.01 37.06 -5.99
C GLY A 61 9.07 35.54 -6.20
N GLU A 62 9.80 35.05 -7.20
CA GLU A 62 10.12 33.63 -7.36
C GLU A 62 11.41 33.25 -6.64
N TYR A 63 11.50 31.99 -6.22
CA TYR A 63 12.67 31.48 -5.51
C TYR A 63 13.03 30.06 -5.96
N PRO A 64 14.34 29.71 -6.04
CA PRO A 64 14.78 28.38 -6.44
C PRO A 64 14.22 27.23 -5.61
N GLU A 65 13.89 27.49 -4.34
CA GLU A 65 13.29 26.48 -3.42
C GLU A 65 11.90 26.03 -3.88
N TYR A 66 11.18 26.84 -4.68
CA TYR A 66 9.77 26.61 -5.01
C TYR A 66 9.46 26.61 -6.51
N ASP A 67 10.19 27.40 -7.30
CA ASP A 67 9.77 27.75 -8.66
C ASP A 67 10.66 27.14 -9.75
N GLU A 68 11.53 26.17 -9.40
CA GLU A 68 12.47 25.52 -10.35
C GLU A 68 13.21 26.54 -11.25
N CYS A 69 13.76 27.57 -10.60
CA CYS A 69 14.44 28.68 -11.26
C CYS A 69 15.81 28.95 -10.62
N LEU A 70 16.63 29.76 -11.29
CA LEU A 70 17.93 30.22 -10.80
C LEU A 70 17.93 31.74 -10.59
N CYS A 71 18.54 32.18 -9.49
CA CYS A 71 18.70 33.60 -9.18
C CYS A 71 19.85 34.22 -9.99
N ALA A 72 19.62 35.41 -10.55
CA ALA A 72 20.70 36.26 -11.03
C ALA A 72 21.73 36.50 -9.91
N LEU A 73 23.04 36.53 -10.25
CA LEU A 73 24.09 36.67 -9.23
C LEU A 73 24.06 38.01 -8.49
N ASP A 74 23.47 39.04 -9.10
CA ASP A 74 23.28 40.35 -8.51
C ASP A 74 21.92 40.52 -7.79
N ASP A 75 20.98 39.60 -7.94
CA ASP A 75 19.71 39.61 -7.22
C ASP A 75 19.87 39.04 -5.80
N GLN A 76 20.28 39.92 -4.89
CA GLN A 76 20.43 39.60 -3.47
C GLN A 76 19.11 39.20 -2.79
N THR A 77 17.95 39.59 -3.35
CA THR A 77 16.64 39.24 -2.77
C THR A 77 16.32 37.78 -3.09
N CYS A 78 16.45 37.38 -4.36
CA CYS A 78 16.29 36.00 -4.77
C CYS A 78 17.31 35.09 -4.06
N ILE A 79 18.59 35.48 -4.03
CA ILE A 79 19.66 34.70 -3.37
C ILE A 79 19.40 34.54 -1.86
N ALA A 80 18.88 35.58 -1.19
CA ALA A 80 18.52 35.49 0.22
C ALA A 80 17.32 34.56 0.47
N GLY A 81 16.55 34.26 -0.57
CA GLY A 81 15.39 33.40 -0.51
C GLY A 81 14.16 34.07 0.11
N PRO A 82 13.07 33.29 0.24
CA PRO A 82 11.80 33.76 0.76
C PRO A 82 11.95 34.20 2.23
N GLN A 83 11.50 35.41 2.53
CA GLN A 83 11.52 35.94 3.90
C GLN A 83 10.45 35.26 4.76
N PRO A 84 10.61 35.23 6.11
CA PRO A 84 9.61 34.67 7.00
C PRO A 84 8.24 35.35 6.87
N CYS A 85 7.17 34.56 6.94
CA CYS A 85 5.81 35.11 6.95
C CYS A 85 5.55 35.92 8.22
N THR A 86 4.98 37.12 8.05
CA THR A 86 4.64 38.03 9.16
C THR A 86 3.16 38.40 9.23
N GLY A 87 2.38 38.02 8.22
CA GLY A 87 0.97 38.35 8.12
C GLY A 87 0.33 37.81 6.84
N GLY A 88 -0.94 38.15 6.62
CA GLY A 88 -1.71 37.73 5.44
C GLY A 88 -2.61 36.52 5.68
N THR A 89 -2.99 35.86 4.59
CA THR A 89 -3.70 34.57 4.55
C THR A 89 -2.83 33.53 3.84
N ASP A 90 -3.26 32.27 3.74
CA ASP A 90 -2.48 31.26 3.00
C ASP A 90 -2.34 31.59 1.52
N ASP A 91 -3.43 32.06 0.90
CA ASP A 91 -3.43 32.47 -0.51
C ASP A 91 -2.76 33.85 -0.75
N ALA A 92 -2.55 34.63 0.32
CA ALA A 92 -2.10 36.03 0.22
C ALA A 92 -1.20 36.38 1.41
N SER A 93 -0.09 35.66 1.49
CA SER A 93 0.88 35.78 2.57
C SER A 93 1.71 37.07 2.45
N ILE A 94 2.27 37.55 3.57
CA ILE A 94 3.05 38.78 3.63
C ILE A 94 4.45 38.50 4.20
N PRO A 95 5.52 38.69 3.40
CA PRO A 95 5.49 38.98 1.96
C PRO A 95 4.92 37.81 1.12
N PRO A 96 4.52 38.03 -0.15
CA PRO A 96 4.08 36.95 -1.03
C PRO A 96 5.12 35.83 -1.14
N LYS A 97 4.68 34.57 -1.18
CA LYS A 97 5.54 33.36 -1.16
C LYS A 97 6.56 33.35 -0.01
N CYS A 98 6.23 33.97 1.13
CA CYS A 98 7.08 33.91 2.32
C CYS A 98 7.28 32.49 2.84
N LYS A 99 8.39 32.29 3.54
CA LYS A 99 8.68 31.06 4.25
C LYS A 99 7.78 30.94 5.49
N PRO A 100 6.97 29.86 5.61
CA PRO A 100 6.16 29.64 6.80
C PRO A 100 7.01 29.60 8.07
N VAL A 101 6.48 30.18 9.16
CA VAL A 101 7.12 30.17 10.49
C VAL A 101 6.36 29.26 11.43
N LEU A 102 6.92 28.90 12.58
CA LEU A 102 6.16 28.14 13.59
C LEU A 102 4.87 28.86 13.96
N CYS A 103 3.78 28.11 14.11
CA CYS A 103 2.51 28.66 14.57
C CYS A 103 2.68 29.25 15.98
N VAL A 104 2.22 30.49 16.16
CA VAL A 104 2.27 31.17 17.47
C VAL A 104 0.88 31.37 18.09
N ASP A 105 -0.18 31.13 17.32
CA ASP A 105 -1.57 31.31 17.75
C ASP A 105 -2.51 30.46 16.87
N LYS A 106 -3.53 29.86 17.49
CA LYS A 106 -4.50 29.00 16.79
C LYS A 106 -5.34 29.73 15.75
N ASP A 107 -5.53 31.03 15.91
CA ASP A 107 -6.25 31.91 14.98
C ASP A 107 -5.30 32.62 13.99
N GLN A 108 -4.02 32.24 13.95
CA GLN A 108 -3.05 32.75 12.98
C GLN A 108 -3.53 32.45 11.55
N LYS A 109 -3.59 33.51 10.72
CA LYS A 109 -4.16 33.40 9.37
C LYS A 109 -3.16 33.10 8.26
N TYR A 110 -1.90 33.43 8.47
CA TYR A 110 -0.85 33.23 7.48
C TYR A 110 -0.21 31.85 7.64
N PRO A 111 0.43 31.31 6.59
CA PRO A 111 1.02 29.99 6.62
C PRO A 111 1.96 29.82 7.80
N CYS A 112 1.81 28.70 8.51
CA CYS A 112 2.66 28.37 9.62
C CYS A 112 2.94 26.88 9.73
N ILE A 113 4.10 26.56 10.27
CA ILE A 113 4.58 25.21 10.52
C ILE A 113 4.05 24.76 11.88
N CYS A 114 3.43 23.58 11.94
CA CYS A 114 2.91 23.04 13.18
C CYS A 114 4.03 22.84 14.21
N THR A 115 3.72 23.20 15.45
CA THR A 115 4.61 23.04 16.61
C THR A 115 4.42 21.69 17.31
N GLY A 116 3.29 21.03 17.08
CA GLY A 116 2.80 19.89 17.84
C GLY A 116 1.93 20.28 19.05
N ASP A 117 1.76 21.57 19.33
CA ASP A 117 0.89 22.08 20.39
C ASP A 117 -0.47 22.51 19.83
N GLN A 118 -1.52 21.73 20.09
CA GLN A 118 -2.90 22.00 19.62
C GLN A 118 -3.52 23.31 20.11
N LEU A 119 -2.89 24.00 21.08
CA LEU A 119 -3.28 25.33 21.53
C LEU A 119 -2.70 26.45 20.65
N LEU A 120 -1.60 26.21 19.95
CA LEU A 120 -0.95 27.15 19.04
C LEU A 120 -1.21 26.79 17.58
N ASP A 121 -1.35 25.50 17.30
CA ASP A 121 -1.51 24.96 15.96
C ASP A 121 -2.94 25.18 15.45
N ARG A 122 -3.05 25.92 14.35
CA ARG A 122 -4.27 25.97 13.53
C ARG A 122 -4.50 24.61 12.85
N SER A 123 -5.74 24.31 12.49
CA SER A 123 -6.10 23.03 11.85
C SER A 123 -5.40 22.77 10.50
N GLU A 124 -4.90 23.83 9.87
CA GLU A 124 -4.29 23.81 8.54
C GLU A 124 -2.80 24.21 8.59
N CYS A 125 -2.14 24.03 9.73
CA CYS A 125 -0.70 24.28 9.78
C CYS A 125 0.05 23.22 8.96
N ILE A 126 1.19 23.62 8.39
CA ILE A 126 2.04 22.82 7.52
C ILE A 126 2.91 21.91 8.38
N CYS A 127 3.06 20.65 7.99
CA CYS A 127 3.93 19.71 8.69
C CYS A 127 5.40 20.18 8.66
N SER A 128 6.10 20.10 9.81
CA SER A 128 7.49 20.56 9.97
C SER A 128 8.53 19.56 9.45
N VAL A 129 8.11 18.34 9.16
CA VAL A 129 9.01 17.21 8.93
C VAL A 129 9.22 16.95 7.43
N ASN A 130 10.34 16.30 7.10
CA ASN A 130 10.58 15.81 5.75
C ASN A 130 9.58 14.69 5.38
N SER A 131 9.43 14.40 4.09
CA SER A 131 8.49 13.39 3.58
C SER A 131 8.72 11.95 4.07
N TRP A 132 9.85 11.67 4.75
CA TRP A 132 10.22 10.33 5.23
C TRP A 132 9.96 10.13 6.72
N GLU A 133 9.62 11.19 7.46
CA GLU A 133 9.37 11.13 8.89
C GLU A 133 7.90 10.81 9.19
N TYR A 134 7.68 9.88 10.12
CA TYR A 134 6.35 9.54 10.61
C TYR A 134 5.83 10.64 11.55
N ILE A 135 4.63 11.14 11.26
CA ILE A 135 3.89 12.08 12.11
C ILE A 135 2.63 11.44 12.67
N ILE A 136 2.08 12.05 13.72
CA ILE A 136 0.80 11.66 14.28
C ILE A 136 -0.27 11.88 13.19
N PRO A 137 -1.05 10.85 12.78
CA PRO A 137 -2.04 11.03 11.74
C PRO A 137 -3.01 12.20 12.03
N GLY A 138 -3.11 13.14 11.11
CA GLY A 138 -3.93 14.34 11.21
C GLY A 138 -3.40 15.45 12.12
N SER A 139 -2.16 15.37 12.63
CA SER A 139 -1.59 16.45 13.46
C SER A 139 -1.23 17.71 12.71
N CYS A 140 -1.18 17.64 11.37
CA CYS A 140 -0.88 18.74 10.48
C CYS A 140 -1.53 18.48 9.13
N ALA A 141 -1.74 19.52 8.32
CA ALA A 141 -2.19 19.38 6.96
C ALA A 141 -0.99 19.27 6.01
N CYS A 142 -1.14 18.48 4.96
CA CYS A 142 -0.20 18.52 3.85
C CYS A 142 -0.24 19.95 3.27
N GLY A 143 0.92 20.58 3.08
CA GLY A 143 0.96 21.88 2.44
C GLY A 143 0.83 21.74 0.92
N GLN A 144 0.70 22.85 0.18
CA GLN A 144 0.90 22.87 -1.28
C GLN A 144 2.34 22.53 -1.73
N TYR A 145 3.20 22.18 -0.78
CA TYR A 145 4.60 21.90 -1.02
C TYR A 145 4.76 20.41 -1.31
N PRO A 146 5.80 20.00 -2.08
CA PRO A 146 6.04 18.60 -2.47
C PRO A 146 6.31 17.64 -1.29
N PHE A 147 6.19 18.11 -0.05
CA PHE A 147 6.44 17.38 1.17
C PHE A 147 5.11 16.99 1.83
N HIS A 148 4.73 15.73 1.61
CA HIS A 148 3.55 15.10 2.21
C HIS A 148 4.04 13.97 3.12
N PRO A 149 4.49 14.27 4.35
CA PRO A 149 4.88 13.22 5.28
C PRO A 149 3.70 12.30 5.55
N THR A 150 3.95 10.99 5.58
CA THR A 150 2.90 10.00 5.80
C THR A 150 2.14 10.28 7.10
N GLY A 151 0.83 10.48 6.98
CA GLY A 151 -0.05 10.85 8.09
C GLY A 151 -0.52 12.30 8.13
N CYS A 152 -0.03 13.19 7.25
CA CYS A 152 -0.56 14.55 7.15
C CYS A 152 -1.99 14.55 6.62
N LEU A 153 -2.87 15.42 7.10
CA LEU A 153 -4.22 15.56 6.54
C LEU A 153 -4.12 15.99 5.08
N CYS A 154 -4.71 15.24 4.14
CA CYS A 154 -4.74 15.65 2.73
C CYS A 154 -5.36 17.04 2.60
N ALA A 155 -4.70 17.94 1.88
CA ALA A 155 -5.24 19.26 1.55
C ALA A 155 -6.25 19.16 0.41
N ASP A 156 -6.00 18.27 -0.57
CA ASP A 156 -6.87 18.07 -1.72
C ASP A 156 -6.99 16.58 -2.14
N PRO A 157 -7.88 16.25 -3.10
CA PRO A 157 -8.10 14.87 -3.54
C PRO A 157 -6.96 14.26 -4.36
N ASP A 158 -6.07 15.07 -4.92
CA ASP A 158 -4.95 14.66 -5.76
C ASP A 158 -3.69 14.36 -4.92
N ASP A 159 -3.67 14.78 -3.65
CA ASP A 159 -2.66 14.38 -2.68
C ASP A 159 -2.59 12.85 -2.51
N TYR A 160 -1.35 12.35 -2.46
CA TYR A 160 -1.03 10.95 -2.24
C TYR A 160 -0.31 10.75 -0.90
N ASP A 161 -0.41 9.55 -0.35
CA ASP A 161 0.25 9.12 0.89
C ASP A 161 -0.12 9.93 2.16
N CYS A 162 -1.23 10.65 2.11
CA CYS A 162 -1.77 11.49 3.19
C CYS A 162 -2.94 10.80 3.94
N TYR A 163 -3.35 11.37 5.07
CA TYR A 163 -4.49 10.98 5.90
C TYR A 163 -5.78 11.67 5.45
N CYS A 164 -6.82 10.90 5.18
CA CYS A 164 -8.12 11.45 4.77
C CYS A 164 -8.94 11.98 5.95
N SER A 165 -9.36 13.25 5.88
CA SER A 165 -10.43 13.79 6.71
C SER A 165 -11.79 13.17 6.36
N ASP A 166 -12.03 12.87 5.08
CA ASP A 166 -13.28 12.33 4.53
C ASP A 166 -13.03 11.25 3.45
N LYS A 167 -14.00 10.35 3.25
CA LYS A 167 -13.91 9.08 2.47
C LYS A 167 -13.64 9.19 0.94
N TYR A 168 -13.22 10.34 0.42
CA TYR A 168 -13.32 10.62 -1.02
C TYR A 168 -12.00 10.70 -1.81
N SER A 169 -10.82 10.64 -1.17
CA SER A 169 -9.57 10.42 -1.94
C SER A 169 -9.28 8.92 -2.07
N GLN A 170 -8.92 8.49 -3.28
CA GLN A 170 -8.55 7.10 -3.59
C GLN A 170 -7.09 6.79 -3.19
N HIS A 171 -6.33 7.83 -2.84
CA HIS A 171 -4.88 7.81 -2.64
C HIS A 171 -4.45 8.14 -1.21
N CYS A 172 -5.41 8.29 -0.30
CA CYS A 172 -5.15 8.55 1.11
C CYS A 172 -5.30 7.29 1.98
N TYR A 173 -4.75 7.38 3.19
CA TYR A 173 -4.92 6.42 4.25
C TYR A 173 -5.99 6.88 5.26
N THR A 174 -6.73 5.94 5.84
CA THR A 174 -7.61 6.20 7.01
C THR A 174 -6.92 5.78 8.31
N ILE A 175 -7.47 6.11 9.49
CA ILE A 175 -7.02 5.47 10.73
C ILE A 175 -7.47 4.01 10.72
N CYS A 176 -6.59 3.09 11.11
CA CYS A 176 -6.95 1.69 11.29
C CYS A 176 -8.00 1.55 12.40
N ASN A 177 -9.12 0.89 12.11
CA ASN A 177 -10.05 0.45 13.15
C ASN A 177 -9.52 -0.79 13.86
N GLU A 178 -10.13 -1.17 14.99
CA GLU A 178 -9.77 -2.38 15.75
C GLU A 178 -9.66 -3.62 14.83
N GLY A 179 -8.49 -4.27 14.85
CA GLY A 179 -8.17 -5.44 14.02
C GLY A 179 -7.79 -5.15 12.55
N GLN A 180 -7.65 -3.88 12.16
CA GLN A 180 -7.06 -3.48 10.88
C GLN A 180 -5.56 -3.19 11.05
N TYR A 181 -4.80 -3.40 9.97
CA TYR A 181 -3.35 -3.13 9.97
C TYR A 181 -2.91 -2.45 8.67
N PRO A 182 -1.93 -1.53 8.71
CA PRO A 182 -1.49 -0.78 7.54
C PRO A 182 -1.14 -1.65 6.33
N GLN A 183 -0.47 -2.78 6.58
CA GLN A 183 -0.03 -3.73 5.56
C GLN A 183 -1.16 -4.43 4.79
N TYR A 184 -2.40 -4.43 5.30
CA TYR A 184 -3.54 -5.12 4.69
C TYR A 184 -4.71 -4.22 4.34
N ASP A 185 -4.86 -3.08 5.04
CA ASP A 185 -6.07 -2.27 5.01
C ASP A 185 -5.89 -0.89 4.40
N LYS A 186 -4.67 -0.53 3.98
CA LYS A 186 -4.34 0.84 3.54
C LYS A 186 -4.82 1.88 4.57
N CYS A 187 -4.39 1.69 5.82
CA CYS A 187 -4.67 2.60 6.92
C CYS A 187 -3.38 2.94 7.68
N LEU A 188 -3.43 3.94 8.55
CA LEU A 188 -2.36 4.34 9.46
C LEU A 188 -2.79 4.06 10.90
N CYS A 189 -1.83 3.62 11.72
CA CYS A 189 -2.05 3.42 13.14
C CYS A 189 -2.08 4.76 13.87
N ALA A 190 -2.96 4.89 14.86
CA ALA A 190 -2.85 5.99 15.81
C ALA A 190 -1.56 5.82 16.63
N VAL A 191 -0.98 6.93 17.10
CA VAL A 191 0.31 6.90 17.81
C VAL A 191 0.23 6.20 19.17
N ASP A 192 -0.95 6.15 19.77
CA ASP A 192 -1.23 5.43 21.01
C ASP A 192 -1.81 4.02 20.79
N ASP A 193 -2.03 3.61 19.54
CA ASP A 193 -2.50 2.26 19.21
C ASP A 193 -1.33 1.28 19.07
N ASN A 194 -0.79 0.85 20.20
CA ASN A 194 0.32 -0.11 20.24
C ASN A 194 -0.01 -1.43 19.53
N GLU A 195 -1.28 -1.87 19.56
CA GLU A 195 -1.69 -3.12 18.90
C GLU A 195 -1.58 -2.99 17.38
N CYS A 196 -2.01 -1.88 16.81
CA CYS A 196 -1.83 -1.59 15.39
C CYS A 196 -0.35 -1.42 15.05
N ASN A 197 0.40 -0.65 15.86
CA ASN A 197 1.81 -0.33 15.61
C ASN A 197 2.74 -1.54 15.71
N ASP A 198 2.49 -2.45 16.65
CA ASP A 198 3.23 -3.73 16.77
C ASP A 198 2.91 -4.69 15.61
N GLY A 199 1.83 -4.40 14.88
CA GLY A 199 1.30 -5.21 13.81
C GLY A 199 0.56 -6.44 14.34
N PRO A 200 0.12 -7.32 13.42
CA PRO A 200 -0.63 -8.49 13.81
C PRO A 200 0.24 -9.43 14.66
N GLN A 201 -0.31 -9.92 15.76
CA GLN A 201 0.36 -10.95 16.55
C GLN A 201 0.64 -12.20 15.70
N GLN A 202 1.68 -12.95 16.06
CA GLN A 202 2.01 -14.19 15.39
C GLN A 202 0.85 -15.20 15.55
N CYS A 203 0.45 -15.85 14.45
CA CYS A 203 -0.54 -16.90 14.52
C CYS A 203 0.01 -18.08 15.34
N THR A 204 -0.83 -18.62 16.21
CA THR A 204 -0.55 -19.84 16.97
C THR A 204 -1.69 -20.82 16.81
N GLU A 205 -1.45 -22.08 17.18
CA GLU A 205 -2.50 -23.11 17.26
C GLU A 205 -3.72 -22.62 18.08
N GLN A 206 -3.48 -21.93 19.20
CA GLN A 206 -4.53 -21.50 20.12
C GLN A 206 -5.16 -20.15 19.76
N TYR A 207 -4.45 -19.30 19.01
CA TYR A 207 -4.87 -17.94 18.67
C TYR A 207 -4.41 -17.54 17.27
N HIS A 208 -5.36 -17.43 16.35
CA HIS A 208 -5.10 -17.10 14.95
C HIS A 208 -6.22 -16.21 14.36
N PRO A 209 -6.30 -14.94 14.81
CA PRO A 209 -7.31 -13.99 14.36
C PRO A 209 -7.07 -13.50 12.93
N ARG A 210 -8.12 -12.90 12.32
CA ARG A 210 -8.00 -11.88 11.24
C ARG A 210 -6.56 -11.39 10.99
N ARG A 211 -5.87 -11.80 9.91
CA ARG A 211 -4.58 -11.26 9.47
C ARG A 211 -3.38 -11.36 10.45
N CYS A 212 -3.38 -12.33 11.38
CA CYS A 212 -2.19 -12.64 12.18
C CYS A 212 -0.93 -12.94 11.33
N ASN A 213 0.25 -12.66 11.88
CA ASN A 213 1.52 -12.91 11.22
C ASN A 213 1.82 -14.41 11.21
N CYS A 214 1.87 -15.01 10.02
CA CYS A 214 2.05 -16.45 9.90
C CYS A 214 3.49 -16.88 10.18
N PRO A 215 3.71 -17.95 10.97
CA PRO A 215 5.01 -18.58 11.07
C PRO A 215 5.53 -19.02 9.71
N HIS A 216 6.86 -19.03 9.55
CA HIS A 216 7.53 -19.48 8.32
C HIS A 216 8.02 -20.92 8.39
N GLU A 217 8.08 -21.51 9.60
CA GLU A 217 8.48 -22.90 9.82
C GLU A 217 7.25 -23.83 9.79
N ALA A 218 7.39 -24.99 9.16
CA ALA A 218 6.30 -25.96 8.98
C ALA A 218 5.70 -26.46 10.30
N ASP A 219 6.54 -26.71 11.30
CA ASP A 219 6.11 -27.24 12.60
C ASP A 219 5.25 -26.23 13.38
N ASP A 220 5.50 -24.93 13.21
CA ASP A 220 4.74 -23.86 13.86
C ASP A 220 3.37 -23.62 13.21
N LEU A 221 3.14 -24.19 12.02
CA LEU A 221 1.86 -24.10 11.30
C LEU A 221 0.91 -25.24 11.64
N ILE A 222 1.33 -26.23 12.45
CA ILE A 222 0.47 -27.34 12.87
C ILE A 222 -0.79 -26.78 13.54
N ASN A 223 -1.95 -27.26 13.10
CA ASN A 223 -3.28 -26.84 13.56
C ASN A 223 -3.64 -25.36 13.28
N ILE A 224 -2.82 -24.62 12.52
CA ILE A 224 -3.19 -23.32 11.96
C ILE A 224 -3.79 -23.56 10.57
N PRO A 225 -5.05 -23.21 10.30
CA PRO A 225 -5.68 -23.48 9.00
C PRO A 225 -4.96 -22.77 7.83
N LYS A 226 -4.93 -23.38 6.65
CA LYS A 226 -4.35 -22.83 5.40
C LYS A 226 -4.99 -21.52 4.98
N ARG A 227 -6.29 -21.37 5.25
CA ARG A 227 -7.04 -20.11 5.06
C ARG A 227 -6.51 -18.96 5.93
N ARG A 228 -5.75 -19.29 6.98
CA ARG A 228 -5.09 -18.34 7.86
C ARG A 228 -3.70 -18.03 7.34
N CYS A 229 -2.94 -19.09 7.09
CA CYS A 229 -1.54 -19.06 6.76
C CYS A 229 -1.27 -19.98 5.58
N GLY A 230 -0.71 -19.42 4.51
CA GLY A 230 -0.34 -20.16 3.33
C GLY A 230 0.59 -21.35 3.63
N CYS A 231 0.71 -22.25 2.67
CA CYS A 231 1.59 -23.40 2.79
C CYS A 231 3.06 -22.98 2.68
N VAL A 232 3.92 -23.62 3.45
CA VAL A 232 5.39 -23.48 3.37
C VAL A 232 6.03 -24.79 2.88
N GLU A 233 7.34 -24.82 2.72
CA GLU A 233 8.07 -26.05 2.41
C GLU A 233 7.96 -27.05 3.58
N ASP A 234 7.78 -28.34 3.29
CA ASP A 234 7.60 -29.41 4.28
C ASP A 234 6.41 -29.25 5.24
N ASP A 235 5.43 -28.41 4.87
CA ASP A 235 4.20 -28.21 5.64
C ASP A 235 3.47 -29.53 5.89
N GLN A 236 3.26 -29.87 7.17
CA GLN A 236 2.65 -31.15 7.56
C GLN A 236 1.13 -31.15 7.48
N ARG A 237 0.49 -30.01 7.19
CA ARG A 237 -0.97 -29.94 7.05
C ARG A 237 -1.41 -30.68 5.80
N ASP A 238 -2.46 -31.50 5.93
CA ASP A 238 -3.00 -32.29 4.81
C ASP A 238 -3.40 -31.41 3.61
N GLU A 239 -3.89 -30.20 3.90
CA GLU A 239 -4.28 -29.16 2.95
C GLU A 239 -3.10 -28.50 2.19
N CYS A 240 -1.87 -28.86 2.52
CA CYS A 240 -0.65 -28.37 1.86
C CYS A 240 0.09 -29.46 1.08
N GLN A 241 -0.36 -30.71 1.12
CA GLN A 241 0.27 -31.80 0.36
C GLN A 241 -0.01 -31.69 -1.15
N LYS A 242 1.00 -32.00 -1.96
CA LYS A 242 1.05 -31.77 -3.42
C LYS A 242 -0.01 -32.54 -4.24
N ASP A 243 -0.67 -33.53 -3.63
CA ASP A 243 -1.67 -34.40 -4.27
C ASP A 243 -3.05 -34.31 -3.61
N SER A 244 -3.30 -33.28 -2.80
CA SER A 244 -4.59 -33.08 -2.13
C SER A 244 -5.65 -32.55 -3.10
N ILE A 245 -6.68 -33.34 -3.37
CA ILE A 245 -7.88 -32.91 -4.12
C ILE A 245 -8.87 -32.31 -3.12
N PHE A 246 -9.17 -31.01 -3.28
CA PHE A 246 -10.18 -30.34 -2.47
C PHE A 246 -11.55 -30.48 -3.12
N TYR A 247 -12.52 -30.97 -2.35
CA TYR A 247 -13.93 -30.84 -2.68
C TYR A 247 -14.61 -30.07 -1.54
N LEU A 248 -15.48 -29.13 -1.90
CA LEU A 248 -16.28 -28.41 -0.93
C LEU A 248 -17.34 -29.36 -0.38
N VAL A 249 -17.32 -29.58 0.94
CA VAL A 249 -18.41 -30.27 1.63
C VAL A 249 -19.56 -29.27 1.72
N GLY A 250 -20.42 -29.26 0.70
CA GLY A 250 -21.72 -28.59 0.77
C GLY A 250 -22.66 -29.38 1.67
N THR A 251 -23.61 -28.67 2.28
CA THR A 251 -24.72 -29.32 2.97
C THR A 251 -25.82 -29.63 1.96
N TYR A 252 -26.39 -30.82 2.06
CA TYR A 252 -27.60 -31.15 1.32
C TYR A 252 -28.79 -30.49 2.02
N ASP A 253 -29.60 -29.74 1.27
CA ASP A 253 -30.94 -29.39 1.73
C ASP A 253 -31.87 -30.62 1.67
N ASP A 254 -33.08 -30.49 2.19
CA ASP A 254 -34.09 -31.57 2.15
C ASP A 254 -34.47 -32.00 0.70
N ASN A 255 -34.08 -31.19 -0.30
CA ASN A 255 -34.28 -31.48 -1.72
C ASN A 255 -33.06 -32.12 -2.38
N HIS A 256 -32.04 -32.51 -1.61
CA HIS A 256 -30.78 -33.08 -2.09
C HIS A 256 -30.00 -32.15 -3.03
N VAL A 257 -30.25 -30.84 -2.94
CA VAL A 257 -29.45 -29.82 -3.61
C VAL A 257 -28.25 -29.54 -2.73
N VAL A 258 -27.05 -29.66 -3.31
CA VAL A 258 -25.82 -29.22 -2.65
C VAL A 258 -25.82 -27.70 -2.69
N GLU A 259 -26.19 -27.08 -1.58
CA GLU A 259 -26.11 -25.64 -1.43
C GLU A 259 -24.68 -25.28 -1.00
N ILE A 260 -23.95 -24.65 -1.90
CA ILE A 260 -22.62 -24.13 -1.63
C ILE A 260 -22.81 -22.70 -1.14
N ASP A 261 -22.55 -22.46 0.14
CA ASP A 261 -22.59 -21.12 0.72
C ASP A 261 -21.36 -20.32 0.26
N TYR A 262 -21.51 -19.61 -0.85
CA TYR A 262 -20.44 -18.81 -1.43
C TYR A 262 -20.05 -17.61 -0.55
N ASN A 263 -20.85 -17.20 0.44
CA ASN A 263 -20.45 -16.17 1.39
C ASN A 263 -19.44 -16.69 2.43
N LYS A 264 -19.27 -18.02 2.54
CA LYS A 264 -18.21 -18.68 3.30
C LYS A 264 -16.97 -18.99 2.45
N LEU A 265 -17.07 -18.87 1.13
CA LEU A 265 -15.95 -18.94 0.20
C LEU A 265 -15.35 -17.55 0.08
N ASP A 266 -14.14 -17.38 0.61
CA ASP A 266 -13.47 -16.09 0.60
C ASP A 266 -13.21 -15.62 -0.84
N TYR A 267 -13.60 -14.39 -1.14
CA TYR A 267 -13.66 -13.77 -2.47
C TYR A 267 -12.27 -13.45 -3.06
N GLN A 268 -11.18 -13.83 -2.36
CA GLN A 268 -9.81 -13.44 -2.68
C GLN A 268 -9.05 -14.42 -3.59
N LEU A 269 -9.68 -15.50 -4.05
CA LEU A 269 -9.11 -16.30 -5.13
C LEU A 269 -9.33 -15.57 -6.46
N GLU A 270 -8.44 -14.65 -6.82
CA GLU A 270 -8.30 -14.07 -8.18
C GLU A 270 -7.99 -15.13 -9.26
N LYS A 271 -8.08 -16.42 -8.93
CA LYS A 271 -7.94 -17.50 -9.90
C LYS A 271 -9.31 -17.80 -10.50
N PRO A 272 -9.42 -17.90 -11.84
CA PRO A 272 -10.63 -18.39 -12.46
C PRO A 272 -10.89 -19.81 -11.94
N VAL A 273 -11.97 -19.95 -11.18
CA VAL A 273 -12.46 -21.26 -10.78
C VAL A 273 -13.14 -21.84 -12.01
N ASP A 274 -12.56 -22.89 -12.59
CA ASP A 274 -13.22 -23.62 -13.67
C ASP A 274 -14.35 -24.44 -13.08
N PHE A 275 -15.57 -24.11 -13.50
CA PHE A 275 -16.76 -24.85 -13.12
C PHE A 275 -16.93 -26.01 -14.10
N ALA A 276 -16.93 -27.24 -13.58
CA ALA A 276 -17.44 -28.40 -14.29
C ALA A 276 -18.66 -28.90 -13.53
N LYS A 277 -19.80 -29.08 -14.21
CA LYS A 277 -20.93 -29.73 -13.56
C LYS A 277 -20.54 -31.17 -13.31
N VAL A 278 -20.95 -31.73 -12.18
CA VAL A 278 -20.77 -33.18 -11.91
C VAL A 278 -21.36 -34.03 -13.05
N THR A 279 -22.39 -33.52 -13.73
CA THR A 279 -23.02 -34.12 -14.92
C THR A 279 -22.17 -34.06 -16.19
N ASP A 280 -21.15 -33.21 -16.25
CA ASP A 280 -20.25 -33.07 -17.40
C ASP A 280 -19.16 -34.16 -17.39
N PHE A 281 -18.97 -34.84 -16.25
CA PHE A 281 -18.09 -35.99 -16.13
C PHE A 281 -18.82 -37.27 -16.57
N GLN A 282 -18.11 -38.16 -17.27
CA GLN A 282 -18.66 -39.47 -17.58
C GLN A 282 -18.89 -40.26 -16.29
N PRO A 283 -20.10 -40.82 -16.07
CA PRO A 283 -20.36 -41.67 -14.93
C PRO A 283 -19.35 -42.82 -14.87
N TYR A 284 -18.90 -43.16 -13.66
CA TYR A 284 -17.97 -44.28 -13.41
C TYR A 284 -18.44 -45.63 -14.01
N LYS A 285 -19.75 -45.78 -14.27
CA LYS A 285 -20.35 -46.90 -14.99
C LYS A 285 -21.40 -46.43 -16.00
N GLU A 286 -21.40 -47.02 -17.19
CA GLU A 286 -22.43 -46.78 -18.21
C GLU A 286 -23.85 -47.05 -17.66
N GLY A 287 -24.76 -46.11 -17.90
CA GLY A 287 -26.18 -46.24 -17.54
C GLY A 287 -26.58 -45.67 -16.17
N ILE A 288 -25.64 -45.12 -15.38
CA ILE A 288 -25.95 -44.48 -14.10
C ILE A 288 -26.06 -42.96 -14.26
N SER A 289 -27.19 -42.40 -13.81
CA SER A 289 -27.43 -40.95 -13.78
C SER A 289 -26.90 -40.32 -12.49
N ALA A 290 -26.48 -39.04 -12.53
CA ALA A 290 -26.10 -38.29 -11.33
C ALA A 290 -27.26 -38.10 -10.33
N SER A 291 -28.49 -38.37 -10.75
CA SER A 291 -29.70 -38.39 -9.91
C SER A 291 -30.05 -39.79 -9.38
N ASP A 292 -29.26 -40.81 -9.69
CA ASP A 292 -29.44 -42.17 -9.19
C ASP A 292 -28.75 -42.33 -7.83
N SER A 293 -29.42 -42.86 -6.81
CA SER A 293 -28.86 -43.03 -5.46
C SER A 293 -27.65 -43.97 -5.42
N SER A 294 -27.47 -44.80 -6.45
CA SER A 294 -26.28 -45.61 -6.67
C SER A 294 -25.03 -44.80 -7.06
N PHE A 295 -25.20 -43.54 -7.49
CA PHE A 295 -24.08 -42.63 -7.79
C PHE A 295 -23.27 -42.25 -6.53
N LEU A 296 -23.90 -42.31 -5.35
CA LEU A 296 -23.28 -42.02 -4.04
C LEU A 296 -22.77 -43.27 -3.30
N SER A 297 -22.92 -44.47 -3.89
CA SER A 297 -22.50 -45.71 -3.22
C SER A 297 -21.77 -46.66 -4.17
N VAL A 298 -20.45 -46.72 -4.03
CA VAL A 298 -19.65 -47.79 -4.64
C VAL A 298 -19.91 -49.07 -3.85
N SER A 299 -20.61 -50.03 -4.45
CA SER A 299 -20.84 -51.34 -3.82
C SER A 299 -19.52 -52.08 -3.56
N LYS A 300 -19.52 -52.96 -2.56
CA LYS A 300 -18.38 -53.80 -2.16
C LYS A 300 -17.72 -54.54 -3.34
N GLU A 301 -18.50 -55.05 -4.29
CA GLU A 301 -18.01 -55.72 -5.52
C GLU A 301 -17.29 -54.78 -6.51
N GLY A 302 -17.54 -53.46 -6.43
CA GLY A 302 -16.85 -52.44 -7.22
C GLY A 302 -15.43 -52.15 -6.73
N LEU A 303 -15.16 -52.37 -5.43
CA LEU A 303 -13.84 -52.24 -4.81
C LEU A 303 -12.95 -53.48 -5.05
N GLU A 304 -13.55 -54.66 -5.25
CA GLU A 304 -12.84 -55.93 -5.52
C GLU A 304 -11.95 -55.91 -6.77
N LYS A 305 -12.18 -54.98 -7.69
CA LYS A 305 -11.38 -54.81 -8.92
C LYS A 305 -10.12 -53.95 -8.72
N LEU A 306 -9.98 -53.27 -7.58
CA LEU A 306 -8.79 -52.48 -7.23
C LEU A 306 -7.89 -53.32 -6.33
N LYS A 307 -6.76 -53.79 -6.85
CA LYS A 307 -5.79 -54.58 -6.09
C LYS A 307 -5.09 -53.72 -5.03
N VAL A 308 -5.55 -53.76 -3.78
CA VAL A 308 -4.78 -53.27 -2.62
C VAL A 308 -3.91 -54.39 -2.05
N ALA A 309 -2.62 -54.09 -1.87
CA ALA A 309 -1.53 -55.04 -1.63
C ALA A 309 -1.46 -55.64 -0.21
N LYS A 310 -2.52 -55.52 0.60
CA LYS A 310 -2.51 -56.04 1.97
C LYS A 310 -3.90 -56.52 2.38
N ALA A 311 -3.96 -57.75 2.89
CA ALA A 311 -5.18 -58.30 3.47
C ALA A 311 -5.52 -57.56 4.77
N LEU A 312 -6.80 -57.29 4.99
CA LEU A 312 -7.31 -56.75 6.25
C LEU A 312 -7.11 -57.78 7.37
N THR A 313 -6.83 -57.27 8.56
CA THR A 313 -6.65 -58.07 9.78
C THR A 313 -8.01 -58.43 10.41
N GLU A 314 -8.04 -59.50 11.21
CA GLU A 314 -9.27 -59.96 11.87
C GLU A 314 -9.90 -58.89 12.78
N ASP A 315 -9.09 -57.98 13.32
CA ASP A 315 -9.55 -56.89 14.18
C ASP A 315 -10.29 -55.80 13.38
N GLU A 316 -9.81 -55.49 12.16
CA GLU A 316 -10.46 -54.56 11.23
C GLU A 316 -11.79 -55.12 10.72
N ILE A 317 -11.88 -56.45 10.55
CA ILE A 317 -13.11 -57.15 10.13
C ILE A 317 -14.18 -57.13 11.23
N ASN A 318 -13.78 -57.09 12.51
CA ASN A 318 -14.69 -57.26 13.65
C ASN A 318 -15.10 -55.94 14.34
N CYS A 319 -14.75 -54.78 13.79
CA CYS A 319 -15.10 -53.50 14.38
C CYS A 319 -16.61 -53.21 14.24
N LYS A 320 -17.39 -53.46 15.31
CA LYS A 320 -18.79 -53.02 15.41
C LYS A 320 -18.86 -51.53 15.71
N ILE A 321 -19.39 -50.75 14.76
CA ILE A 321 -19.79 -49.36 14.98
C ILE A 321 -20.89 -49.34 16.06
N ASN A 322 -20.53 -48.95 17.28
CA ASN A 322 -21.51 -48.70 18.33
C ASN A 322 -22.14 -47.32 18.09
N ASN A 323 -23.47 -47.31 17.94
CA ASN A 323 -24.29 -46.10 17.88
C ASN A 323 -24.07 -45.21 19.12
N ILE A 324 -23.64 -43.97 18.92
CA ILE A 324 -23.69 -42.92 19.94
C ILE A 324 -25.13 -42.42 20.00
N THR A 325 -25.88 -42.85 21.02
CA THR A 325 -27.13 -42.20 21.43
C THR A 325 -26.80 -41.09 22.43
N GLY A 326 -26.94 -39.84 22.01
CA GLY A 326 -26.91 -38.69 22.90
C GLY A 326 -28.25 -38.53 23.63
N LYS A 327 -28.28 -38.78 24.94
CA LYS A 327 -29.33 -38.29 25.83
C LYS A 327 -29.02 -36.84 26.22
N SER A 328 -29.99 -35.94 26.07
CA SER A 328 -29.98 -34.67 26.80
C SER A 328 -30.44 -34.92 28.24
N SER A 329 -29.76 -34.25 29.18
CA SER A 329 -30.18 -34.13 30.57
C SER A 329 -30.40 -32.65 30.86
N ASN A 330 -31.62 -32.31 31.28
CA ASN A 330 -31.94 -31.04 31.90
C ASN A 330 -31.19 -30.89 33.23
N PHE A 331 -30.46 -29.79 33.37
CA PHE A 331 -30.52 -28.86 34.50
C PHE A 331 -30.11 -27.48 34.00
#